data_AF-A0A2S8UMK3-F1
#
_entry.id   AF-A0A2S8UMK3-F1
#
_cell.length_a   1.000
_cell.length_b   1.000
_cell.length_c   1.000
_cell.angle_alpha   90.00
_cell.angle_beta   90.00
_cell.angle_gamma   90.00
#
_symmetry.space_group_name_H-M   'P 1'
#
loop_
_entity.id
_entity.type
_entity.pdbx_description
1 polymer ?
#
loop_
_entity_poly.entity_id
_entity_poly.type
_entity_poly.pdbx_seq_one_letter_code
_entity_poly.pdbx_strand_id
1 'polypeptide(L)'
;MDDTQLNRLLTPHDKWAESPEILDAMLERVARNAAEQHARPPRRRRGARIAATLGALLGVGVLATAAAVYVAPNFTPDAVIPISYVTDEGTTVECTFSLAVRSWDGTNVTEAKEWIASHDWTGIGQRGYDLGEKNPDSVGDPDVDPELTQEDLDQLTVSSGIGTAVVEEIPFELINGPGIGTSGSSTCTWVRH
;
A
#
# COMPACT_ATOMS: atom_id res chain seq x y z
N MET A 1 11.56 18.89 -26.99
CA MET A 1 10.23 18.35 -26.65
C MET A 1 9.24 19.48 -26.87
N ASP A 2 8.18 19.25 -27.64
CA ASP A 2 7.27 20.31 -28.10
C ASP A 2 6.12 20.51 -27.09
N ASP A 3 5.73 21.76 -26.84
CA ASP A 3 4.76 22.16 -25.80
C ASP A 3 3.38 21.51 -26.03
N THR A 4 3.08 21.14 -27.27
CA THR A 4 1.87 20.43 -27.67
C THR A 4 1.80 19.01 -27.11
N GLN A 5 2.94 18.34 -26.85
CA GLN A 5 2.97 17.01 -26.25
C GLN A 5 2.82 17.05 -24.73
N LEU A 6 3.37 18.09 -24.09
CA LEU A 6 3.22 18.29 -22.64
C LEU A 6 1.77 18.60 -22.27
N ASN A 7 1.08 19.40 -23.08
CA ASN A 7 -0.32 19.76 -22.84
C ASN A 7 -1.29 18.56 -23.02
N ARG A 8 -0.89 17.55 -23.79
CA ARG A 8 -1.64 16.30 -24.03
C ARG A 8 -1.50 15.30 -22.88
N LEU A 9 -0.39 15.36 -22.15
CA LEU A 9 -0.15 14.57 -20.93
C LEU A 9 -0.80 15.22 -19.70
N LEU A 10 -1.00 16.53 -19.73
CA LEU A 10 -1.63 17.31 -18.66
C LEU A 10 -3.13 17.51 -18.84
N THR A 11 -3.74 17.00 -19.92
CA THR A 11 -5.20 17.08 -20.07
C THR A 11 -5.84 16.08 -19.10
N PRO A 12 -6.62 16.53 -18.10
CA PRO A 12 -7.32 15.62 -17.20
C PRO A 12 -8.27 14.75 -18.02
N HIS A 13 -8.20 13.44 -17.83
CA HIS A 13 -9.20 12.53 -18.39
C HIS A 13 -10.48 12.68 -17.55
N ASP A 14 -11.32 13.66 -17.90
CA ASP A 14 -12.57 14.07 -17.21
C ASP A 14 -13.66 12.98 -17.07
N LYS A 15 -13.38 11.71 -17.39
CA LYS A 15 -14.37 10.64 -17.40
C LYS A 15 -14.79 10.14 -16.02
N TRP A 16 -14.13 10.58 -14.95
CA TRP A 16 -14.47 10.20 -13.57
C TRP A 16 -15.35 11.24 -12.85
N ALA A 17 -15.55 12.42 -13.44
CA ALA A 17 -16.25 13.53 -12.79
C ALA A 17 -17.76 13.60 -13.07
N GLU A 18 -18.33 12.70 -13.89
CA GLU A 18 -19.66 12.92 -14.49
C GLU A 18 -20.82 12.16 -13.85
N SER A 19 -20.66 11.53 -12.67
CA SER A 19 -21.81 10.92 -11.98
C SER A 19 -21.64 10.90 -10.46
N PRO A 20 -22.07 11.95 -9.73
CA PRO A 20 -22.11 11.97 -8.27
C PRO A 20 -22.88 10.78 -7.68
N GLU A 21 -23.85 10.23 -8.43
CA GLU A 21 -24.61 9.03 -8.05
C GLU A 21 -23.76 7.76 -7.96
N ILE A 22 -22.72 7.62 -8.79
CA ILE A 22 -21.82 6.46 -8.75
C ILE A 22 -20.86 6.58 -7.57
N LEU A 23 -20.36 7.79 -7.30
CA LEU A 23 -19.48 8.05 -6.17
C LEU A 23 -20.21 7.84 -4.84
N ASP A 24 -21.45 8.34 -4.71
CA ASP A 24 -22.29 8.12 -3.54
C ASP A 24 -22.63 6.63 -3.35
N ALA A 25 -22.96 5.90 -4.43
CA ALA A 25 -23.23 4.47 -4.34
C ALA A 25 -22.00 3.64 -3.93
N MET A 26 -20.79 4.09 -4.31
CA MET A 26 -19.54 3.46 -3.89
C MET A 26 -19.21 3.80 -2.43
N LEU A 27 -19.34 5.06 -2.02
CA LEU A 27 -19.15 5.50 -0.63
C LEU A 27 -20.14 4.80 0.31
N GLU A 28 -21.41 4.69 -0.08
CA GLU A 28 -22.43 4.01 0.72
C GLU A 28 -22.14 2.51 0.88
N ARG A 29 -21.61 1.86 -0.18
CA ARG A 29 -21.16 0.47 -0.09
C ARG A 29 -19.95 0.29 0.82
N VAL A 30 -18.99 1.21 0.76
CA VAL A 30 -17.80 1.18 1.62
C VAL A 30 -18.20 1.39 3.09
N ALA A 31 -19.04 2.39 3.38
CA ALA A 31 -19.55 2.67 4.72
C ALA A 31 -20.36 1.50 5.30
N ARG A 32 -21.21 0.86 4.49
CA ARG A 32 -22.01 -0.30 4.91
C ARG A 32 -21.14 -1.51 5.23
N ASN A 33 -20.11 -1.77 4.42
CA ASN A 33 -19.16 -2.85 4.68
C ASN A 33 -18.33 -2.59 5.95
N ALA A 34 -17.94 -1.34 6.21
CA ALA A 34 -17.26 -0.96 7.45
C ALA A 34 -18.15 -1.14 8.68
N ALA A 35 -19.43 -0.76 8.59
CA ALA A 35 -20.40 -0.97 9.67
C ALA A 35 -20.65 -2.45 9.97
N GLU A 36 -20.74 -3.31 8.94
CA GLU A 36 -20.88 -4.75 9.11
C GLU A 36 -19.65 -5.42 9.74
N GLN A 37 -18.46 -4.83 9.57
CA GLN A 37 -17.22 -5.30 10.19
C GLN A 37 -17.19 -5.01 11.70
N HIS A 38 -17.69 -3.85 12.15
CA HIS A 38 -17.75 -3.53 13.58
C HIS A 38 -18.83 -4.28 14.35
N ALA A 39 -19.84 -4.83 13.67
CA ALA A 39 -20.97 -5.50 14.31
C ALA A 39 -20.75 -6.99 14.66
N ARG A 40 -19.60 -7.60 14.33
CA ARG A 40 -19.41 -9.05 14.54
C ARG A 40 -18.73 -9.36 15.88
N PRO A 41 -19.41 -10.08 16.81
CA PRO A 41 -18.81 -10.43 18.09
C PRO A 41 -17.72 -11.52 17.94
N PRO A 42 -16.66 -11.49 18.78
CA PRO A 42 -15.52 -12.39 18.66
C PRO A 42 -15.91 -13.83 19.01
N ARG A 43 -15.85 -14.74 18.02
CA ARG A 43 -16.07 -16.17 18.21
C ARG A 43 -14.84 -16.80 18.89
N ARG A 44 -14.92 -17.03 20.20
CA ARG A 44 -14.05 -17.97 20.93
C ARG A 44 -14.16 -19.37 20.33
N ARG A 45 -13.07 -19.94 19.81
CA ARG A 45 -12.92 -21.39 19.67
C ARG A 45 -11.54 -21.88 20.10
N ARG A 46 -11.60 -23.05 20.75
CA ARG A 46 -10.64 -23.72 21.62
C ARG A 46 -9.55 -24.45 20.82
N GLY A 47 -8.32 -24.42 21.36
CA GLY A 47 -7.40 -25.55 21.42
C GLY A 47 -6.74 -26.01 20.12
N ALA A 48 -5.50 -25.56 19.89
CA ALA A 48 -4.47 -26.34 19.24
C ALA A 48 -3.15 -26.07 19.97
N ARG A 49 -2.67 -27.07 20.71
CA ARG A 49 -1.32 -27.09 21.27
C ARG A 49 -0.37 -27.38 20.11
N ILE A 50 0.48 -26.42 19.74
CA ILE A 50 1.65 -26.67 18.90
C ILE A 50 2.86 -26.21 19.71
N ALA A 51 3.76 -27.15 19.93
CA ALA A 51 4.93 -27.02 20.77
C ALA A 51 5.86 -25.93 20.25
N ALA A 52 6.24 -25.00 21.13
CA ALA A 52 7.31 -24.06 20.92
C ALA A 52 8.64 -24.77 21.22
N THR A 53 9.51 -24.89 20.23
CA THR A 53 10.94 -25.12 20.44
C THR A 53 11.70 -23.91 19.93
N LEU A 54 12.21 -23.13 20.88
CA LEU A 54 13.16 -22.04 20.71
C LEU A 54 14.50 -22.59 20.20
N GLY A 55 15.01 -21.98 19.14
CA GLY A 55 16.41 -22.08 18.72
C GLY A 55 16.93 -20.68 18.44
N ALA A 56 17.61 -20.08 19.41
CA ALA A 56 18.28 -18.81 19.25
C ALA A 56 19.51 -19.00 18.34
N LEU A 57 19.51 -18.35 17.17
CA LEU A 57 20.72 -18.11 16.40
C LEU A 57 20.71 -16.64 15.93
N LEU A 58 21.70 -15.91 16.44
CA LEU A 58 22.08 -14.57 16.02
C LEU A 58 22.61 -14.65 14.57
N GLY A 59 22.11 -13.77 13.70
CA GLY A 59 22.66 -13.55 12.37
C GLY A 59 21.57 -13.49 11.31
N VAL A 60 21.28 -12.28 10.83
CA VAL A 60 20.62 -11.93 9.56
C VAL A 60 19.86 -13.10 8.92
N GLY A 61 18.63 -13.31 9.37
CA GLY A 61 17.78 -14.38 8.89
C GLY A 61 16.39 -13.85 8.69
N VAL A 62 16.01 -13.71 7.42
CA VAL A 62 14.66 -13.42 6.93
C VAL A 62 13.63 -14.08 7.85
N LEU A 63 13.00 -13.27 8.70
CA LEU A 63 11.82 -13.69 9.42
C LEU A 63 10.71 -13.80 8.37
N ALA A 64 10.51 -15.00 7.85
CA ALA A 64 9.27 -15.36 7.18
C ALA A 64 8.15 -15.34 8.22
N THR A 65 7.72 -14.15 8.62
CA THR A 65 6.50 -13.96 9.38
C THR A 65 5.36 -14.40 8.48
N ALA A 66 4.79 -15.57 8.77
CA ALA A 66 3.44 -15.91 8.35
C ALA A 66 2.47 -14.96 9.06
N ALA A 67 2.48 -13.69 8.65
CA ALA A 67 1.46 -12.74 9.03
C ALA A 67 0.16 -13.27 8.42
N ALA A 68 -0.85 -13.49 9.28
CA ALA A 68 -2.20 -13.68 8.80
C ALA A 68 -2.60 -12.36 8.11
N VAL A 69 -2.35 -12.28 6.80
CA VAL A 69 -2.72 -11.13 5.99
C VAL A 69 -4.24 -11.08 5.99
N TYR A 70 -4.80 -10.08 6.66
CA TYR A 70 -6.22 -9.80 6.54
C TYR A 70 -6.46 -9.18 5.17
N VAL A 71 -6.59 -10.04 4.17
CA VAL A 71 -6.89 -9.63 2.82
C VAL A 71 -8.39 -9.35 2.75
N ALA A 72 -8.79 -8.16 2.31
CA ALA A 72 -10.19 -7.87 2.01
C ALA A 72 -10.75 -9.00 1.12
N PRO A 73 -11.98 -9.51 1.35
CA PRO A 73 -12.46 -10.77 0.77
C PRO A 73 -12.51 -10.84 -0.77
N ASN A 74 -12.25 -9.73 -1.47
CA ASN A 74 -12.19 -9.64 -2.94
C ASN A 74 -10.81 -9.19 -3.47
N PHE A 75 -9.78 -9.13 -2.64
CA PHE A 75 -8.42 -8.85 -3.07
C PHE A 75 -7.62 -10.16 -3.06
N THR A 76 -6.92 -10.45 -4.14
CA THR A 76 -5.91 -11.52 -4.16
C THR A 76 -4.60 -10.86 -4.53
N PRO A 77 -3.60 -10.83 -3.61
CA PRO A 77 -2.29 -10.27 -3.90
C PRO A 77 -1.54 -11.14 -4.91
N ASP A 78 -0.76 -10.48 -5.76
CA ASP A 78 0.28 -11.11 -6.57
C ASP A 78 1.60 -11.19 -5.77
N ALA A 79 1.85 -10.24 -4.86
CA ALA A 79 2.93 -10.30 -3.87
C ALA A 79 2.48 -9.80 -2.49
N VAL A 80 3.12 -10.35 -1.44
CA VAL A 80 3.04 -9.84 -0.08
C VAL A 80 4.43 -9.37 0.31
N ILE A 81 4.59 -8.06 0.37
CA ILE A 81 5.86 -7.37 0.56
C ILE A 81 6.08 -7.18 2.07
N PRO A 82 7.17 -7.70 2.65
CA PRO A 82 7.55 -7.36 4.02
C PRO A 82 8.05 -5.91 4.05
N ILE A 83 7.45 -5.10 4.91
CA ILE A 83 7.87 -3.73 5.16
C ILE A 83 8.55 -3.70 6.51
N SER A 84 9.79 -3.22 6.53
CA SER A 84 10.56 -2.94 7.75
C SER A 84 11.32 -1.65 7.55
N TYR A 85 11.22 -0.75 8.54
CA TYR A 85 12.00 0.48 8.59
C TYR A 85 12.24 0.89 10.05
N VAL A 86 13.27 1.70 10.24
CA VAL A 86 13.60 2.32 11.52
C VAL A 86 13.37 3.82 11.37
N THR A 87 12.59 4.38 12.29
CA THR A 87 12.30 5.81 12.32
C THR A 87 13.50 6.61 12.87
N ASP A 88 13.45 7.93 12.81
CA ASP A 88 14.54 8.80 13.25
C ASP A 88 14.77 8.71 14.78
N GLU A 89 13.72 8.44 15.55
CA GLU A 89 13.79 8.14 16.98
C GLU A 89 14.28 6.72 17.31
N GLY A 90 14.54 5.89 16.29
CA GLY A 90 15.03 4.53 16.44
C GLY A 90 13.93 3.49 16.66
N THR A 91 12.67 3.84 16.43
CA THR A 91 11.56 2.88 16.51
C THR A 91 11.55 1.97 15.29
N THR A 92 11.58 0.66 15.50
CA THR A 92 11.42 -0.30 14.40
C THR A 92 9.94 -0.55 14.12
N VAL A 93 9.53 -0.35 12.86
CA VAL A 93 8.20 -0.67 12.37
C VAL A 93 8.30 -1.86 11.43
N GLU A 94 7.45 -2.86 11.66
CA GLU A 94 7.34 -4.05 10.81
C GLU A 94 5.87 -4.30 10.44
N CYS A 95 5.61 -4.47 9.15
CA CYS A 95 4.27 -4.73 8.63
C CYS A 95 4.31 -5.38 7.25
N THR A 96 3.15 -5.55 6.61
CA THR A 96 3.05 -6.11 5.26
C THR A 96 2.28 -5.21 4.32
N PHE A 97 2.75 -5.15 3.08
CA PHE A 97 2.07 -4.49 1.97
C PHE A 97 1.71 -5.53 0.90
N SER A 98 0.42 -5.72 0.69
CA SER A 98 -0.11 -6.66 -0.32
C SER A 98 -0.30 -5.92 -1.63
N LEU A 99 0.33 -6.39 -2.70
CA LEU A 99 0.35 -5.75 -4.02
C LEU A 99 -0.30 -6.66 -5.06
N ALA A 100 -1.13 -6.09 -5.94
CA ALA A 100 -1.71 -6.78 -7.08
C ALA A 100 -1.70 -5.93 -8.34
N VAL A 101 -1.37 -6.54 -9.48
CA VAL A 101 -1.50 -5.95 -10.82
C VAL A 101 -2.89 -6.25 -11.37
N ARG A 102 -3.51 -5.22 -11.95
CA ARG A 102 -4.83 -5.27 -12.57
C ARG A 102 -4.73 -4.78 -14.01
N SER A 103 -5.60 -5.35 -14.86
CA SER A 103 -5.97 -4.79 -16.15
C SER A 103 -7.47 -4.54 -16.15
N TRP A 104 -7.88 -3.36 -16.61
CA TRP A 104 -9.29 -2.96 -16.74
C TRP A 104 -9.80 -3.05 -18.18
N ASP A 105 -8.91 -3.30 -19.14
CA ASP A 105 -9.20 -3.39 -20.57
C ASP A 105 -9.06 -4.83 -21.13
N GLY A 106 -8.67 -5.79 -20.29
CA GLY A 106 -8.45 -7.18 -20.67
C GLY A 106 -7.04 -7.49 -21.19
N THR A 107 -6.13 -6.51 -21.17
CA THR A 107 -4.70 -6.70 -21.47
C THR A 107 -4.08 -7.75 -20.55
N ASN A 108 -3.24 -8.61 -21.13
CA ASN A 108 -2.55 -9.66 -20.38
C ASN A 108 -1.44 -9.05 -19.50
N VAL A 109 -1.57 -9.23 -18.19
CA VAL A 109 -0.61 -8.75 -17.16
C VAL A 109 0.15 -9.89 -16.49
N THR A 110 0.19 -11.09 -17.09
CA THR A 110 0.83 -12.27 -16.49
C THR A 110 2.31 -12.04 -16.21
N GLU A 111 3.04 -11.43 -17.14
CA GLU A 111 4.46 -11.11 -16.97
C GLU A 111 4.69 -10.16 -15.79
N ALA A 112 3.88 -9.10 -15.68
CA ALA A 112 3.95 -8.17 -14.56
C ALA A 112 3.67 -8.84 -13.20
N LYS A 113 2.69 -9.76 -13.17
CA LYS A 113 2.35 -10.54 -11.97
C LYS A 113 3.48 -11.47 -11.56
N GLU A 114 4.05 -12.21 -12.51
CA GLU A 114 5.18 -13.12 -12.27
C GLU A 114 6.43 -12.38 -11.81
N TRP A 115 6.71 -11.21 -12.42
CA TRP A 115 7.81 -10.35 -12.00
C TRP A 115 7.62 -9.89 -10.56
N ILE A 116 6.47 -9.29 -10.22
CA ILE A 116 6.19 -8.80 -8.86
C ILE A 116 6.24 -9.92 -7.81
N ALA A 117 5.74 -11.11 -8.14
CA ALA A 117 5.74 -12.27 -7.24
C ALA A 117 7.13 -12.83 -6.97
N SER A 118 8.07 -12.66 -7.90
CA SER A 118 9.45 -13.19 -7.80
C SER A 118 10.49 -12.15 -7.43
N HIS A 119 10.15 -10.86 -7.47
CA HIS A 119 11.04 -9.76 -7.12
C HIS A 119 11.44 -9.79 -5.64
N ASP A 120 12.69 -9.43 -5.37
CA ASP A 120 13.19 -9.24 -4.01
C ASP A 120 12.84 -7.83 -3.52
N TRP A 121 11.95 -7.76 -2.53
CA TRP A 121 11.48 -6.51 -1.95
C TRP A 121 12.26 -6.09 -0.71
N THR A 122 13.38 -6.75 -0.41
CA THR A 122 14.21 -6.44 0.77
C THR A 122 14.65 -4.97 0.74
N GLY A 123 14.47 -4.27 1.87
CA GLY A 123 14.89 -2.88 2.03
C GLY A 123 13.92 -1.84 1.46
N ILE A 124 12.83 -2.25 0.80
CA ILE A 124 11.83 -1.32 0.26
C ILE A 124 11.19 -0.45 1.35
N GLY A 125 11.04 -1.02 2.56
CA GLY A 125 10.52 -0.32 3.73
C GLY A 125 11.36 0.90 4.10
N GLN A 126 12.65 0.70 4.37
CA GLN A 126 13.54 1.82 4.72
C GLN A 126 13.64 2.84 3.58
N ARG A 127 13.80 2.39 2.33
CA ARG A 127 13.85 3.32 1.19
C ARG A 127 12.58 4.17 1.10
N GLY A 128 11.41 3.57 1.30
CA GLY A 128 10.14 4.28 1.25
C GLY A 128 9.98 5.27 2.40
N TYR A 129 10.39 4.89 3.62
CA TYR A 129 10.46 5.81 4.75
C TYR A 129 11.34 7.02 4.42
N ASP A 130 12.58 6.77 3.96
CA ASP A 130 13.53 7.82 3.60
C ASP A 130 13.03 8.72 2.46
N LEU A 131 12.22 8.18 1.53
CA LEU A 131 11.57 8.97 0.48
C LEU A 131 10.49 9.89 1.03
N GLY A 132 9.68 9.40 1.98
CA GLY A 132 8.67 10.22 2.67
C GLY A 132 9.33 11.39 3.40
N GLU A 133 10.42 11.14 4.14
CA GLU A 133 11.11 12.17 4.92
C GLU A 133 11.78 13.29 4.09
N LYS A 134 11.88 13.16 2.76
CA LYS A 134 12.52 14.20 1.94
C LYS A 134 11.75 15.51 1.90
N ASN A 135 10.41 15.45 1.90
CA ASN A 135 9.55 16.62 1.84
C ASN A 135 8.29 16.37 2.67
N PRO A 136 8.39 16.37 4.00
CA PRO A 136 7.24 16.12 4.84
C PRO A 136 6.35 17.35 4.94
N ASP A 137 5.05 17.13 4.81
CA ASP A 137 4.04 18.15 5.07
C ASP A 137 3.80 18.31 6.59
N SER A 138 3.47 19.53 7.01
CA SER A 138 3.14 19.85 8.40
C SER A 138 1.79 20.55 8.50
N VAL A 139 1.12 20.36 9.64
CA VAL A 139 -0.11 21.12 9.91
C VAL A 139 0.19 22.61 9.90
N GLY A 140 -0.56 23.36 9.08
CA GLY A 140 -0.40 24.81 8.92
C GLY A 140 0.36 25.22 7.66
N ASP A 141 0.88 24.27 6.88
CA ASP A 141 1.39 24.53 5.53
C ASP A 141 0.24 25.00 4.61
N PRO A 142 0.50 25.92 3.67
CA PRO A 142 -0.54 26.60 2.90
C PRO A 142 -1.37 25.68 2.00
N ASP A 143 -0.81 24.53 1.60
CA ASP A 143 -1.44 23.55 0.69
C ASP A 143 -1.96 22.31 1.43
N VAL A 144 -1.90 22.30 2.76
CA VAL A 144 -2.37 21.21 3.61
C VAL A 144 -3.80 21.47 4.06
N ASP A 145 -4.65 20.45 3.98
CA ASP A 145 -6.01 20.51 4.49
C ASP A 145 -5.99 20.77 6.01
N PRO A 146 -6.59 21.89 6.48
CA PRO A 146 -6.57 22.24 7.90
C PRO A 146 -7.34 21.27 8.81
N GLU A 147 -8.14 20.36 8.24
CA GLU A 147 -8.82 19.30 9.00
C GLU A 147 -7.92 18.11 9.33
N LEU A 148 -6.77 17.97 8.65
CA LEU A 148 -5.82 16.89 8.91
C LEU A 148 -5.04 17.13 10.19
N THR A 149 -4.88 16.07 10.97
CA THR A 149 -3.97 16.08 12.13
C THR A 149 -2.53 15.82 11.68
N GLN A 150 -1.56 16.15 12.54
CA GLN A 150 -0.16 15.81 12.24
C GLN A 150 0.04 14.29 12.12
N GLU A 151 -0.69 13.50 12.91
CA GLU A 151 -0.68 12.03 12.82
C GLU A 151 -1.16 11.54 11.44
N ASP A 152 -2.19 12.18 10.87
CA ASP A 152 -2.66 11.85 9.51
C ASP A 152 -1.60 12.19 8.45
N LEU A 153 -0.96 13.35 8.56
CA LEU A 153 0.09 13.79 7.63
C LEU A 153 1.34 12.90 7.72
N ASP A 154 1.71 12.50 8.92
CA ASP A 154 2.82 11.60 9.18
C ASP A 154 2.56 10.22 8.57
N GLN A 155 1.34 9.69 8.76
CA GLN A 155 0.89 8.46 8.12
C GLN A 155 0.88 8.57 6.59
N LEU A 156 0.41 9.68 6.03
CA LEU A 156 0.41 9.93 4.59
C LEU A 156 1.83 10.04 4.02
N THR A 157 2.73 10.71 4.73
CA THR A 157 4.14 10.88 4.35
C THR A 157 4.81 9.52 4.17
N VAL A 158 4.73 8.66 5.21
CA VAL A 158 5.34 7.33 5.16
C VAL A 158 4.62 6.44 4.14
N SER A 159 3.28 6.43 4.12
CA SER A 159 2.52 5.62 3.16
C SER A 159 2.80 6.01 1.71
N SER A 160 2.93 7.31 1.42
CA SER A 160 3.24 7.83 0.08
C SER A 160 4.68 7.50 -0.33
N GLY A 161 5.64 7.65 0.59
CA GLY A 161 7.03 7.28 0.36
C GLY A 161 7.19 5.79 0.04
N ILE A 162 6.52 4.91 0.80
CA ILE A 162 6.51 3.46 0.55
C ILE A 162 5.82 3.13 -0.78
N GLY A 163 4.67 3.74 -1.06
CA GLY A 163 3.97 3.57 -2.34
C GLY A 163 4.85 3.98 -3.53
N THR A 164 5.57 5.10 -3.39
CA THR A 164 6.52 5.59 -4.39
C THR A 164 7.68 4.61 -4.59
N ALA A 165 8.30 4.15 -3.50
CA ALA A 165 9.39 3.18 -3.57
C ALA A 165 8.97 1.91 -4.31
N VAL A 166 7.78 1.37 -3.99
CA VAL A 166 7.24 0.17 -4.63
C VAL A 166 7.01 0.38 -6.12
N VAL A 167 6.42 1.51 -6.53
CA VAL A 167 6.12 1.79 -7.94
C VAL A 167 7.39 2.04 -8.75
N GLU A 168 8.36 2.77 -8.20
CA GLU A 168 9.66 3.02 -8.85
C GLU A 168 10.49 1.75 -9.05
N GLU A 169 10.24 0.71 -8.24
CA GLU A 169 10.93 -0.57 -8.37
C GLU A 169 10.41 -1.41 -9.54
N ILE A 170 9.14 -1.23 -9.91
CA ILE A 170 8.50 -2.01 -10.97
C ILE A 170 8.96 -1.46 -12.34
N PRO A 171 9.49 -2.30 -13.25
CA PRO A 171 9.85 -1.88 -14.59
C PRO A 171 8.67 -1.20 -15.29
N PHE A 172 8.92 0.00 -15.82
CA PHE A 172 7.88 0.83 -16.42
C PHE A 172 7.15 0.09 -17.55
N GLU A 173 7.85 -0.72 -18.34
CA GLU A 173 7.30 -1.49 -19.45
C GLU A 173 6.24 -2.53 -19.02
N LEU A 174 6.24 -2.94 -17.74
CA LEU A 174 5.28 -3.91 -17.22
C LEU A 174 3.96 -3.27 -16.78
N ILE A 175 3.93 -1.97 -16.52
CA ILE A 175 2.78 -1.26 -15.94
C ILE A 175 2.37 0.02 -16.70
N ASN A 176 3.05 0.37 -17.79
CA ASN A 176 2.77 1.59 -18.57
C ASN A 176 1.64 1.43 -19.61
N GLY A 177 1.09 0.23 -19.76
CA GLY A 177 0.00 -0.02 -20.69
C GLY A 177 -1.28 0.72 -20.27
N PRO A 178 -2.05 1.29 -21.22
CA PRO A 178 -3.34 1.87 -20.90
C PRO A 178 -4.23 0.82 -20.24
N GLY A 179 -4.88 1.18 -19.16
CA GLY A 179 -5.75 0.24 -18.44
C GLY A 179 -5.00 -0.81 -17.60
N ILE A 180 -3.67 -0.71 -17.44
CA ILE A 180 -2.90 -1.48 -16.47
C ILE A 180 -2.62 -0.60 -15.24
N GLY A 181 -2.66 -1.20 -14.05
CA GLY A 181 -2.22 -0.51 -12.85
C GLY A 181 -2.06 -1.44 -11.66
N THR A 182 -1.53 -0.88 -10.57
CA THR A 182 -1.34 -1.58 -9.31
C THR A 182 -2.42 -1.23 -8.31
N SER A 183 -2.76 -2.19 -7.46
CA SER A 183 -3.65 -2.01 -6.32
C SER A 183 -2.96 -2.57 -5.08
N GLY A 184 -3.05 -1.84 -3.97
CA GLY A 184 -2.37 -2.18 -2.74
C GLY A 184 -3.32 -2.24 -1.55
N SER A 185 -2.97 -3.03 -0.54
CA SER A 185 -3.55 -2.98 0.79
C SER A 185 -2.44 -3.22 1.80
N SER A 186 -2.51 -2.62 2.99
CA SER A 186 -1.46 -2.77 4.00
C SER A 186 -2.03 -3.07 5.37
N THR A 187 -1.19 -3.67 6.21
CA THR A 187 -1.42 -3.83 7.66
C THR A 187 -0.66 -2.78 8.47
N CYS A 188 -0.02 -1.83 7.81
CA CYS A 188 0.88 -0.87 8.41
C CYS A 188 0.09 0.26 9.08
N THR A 189 0.58 0.67 10.26
CA THR A 189 0.12 1.88 10.95
C THR A 189 0.85 3.14 10.47
N TRP A 190 1.91 2.99 9.65
CA TRP A 190 2.65 4.07 9.00
C TRP A 190 3.15 5.15 9.95
N VAL A 191 3.75 4.70 11.06
CA VAL A 191 4.23 5.60 12.10
C VAL A 191 5.50 6.31 11.64
N ARG A 192 5.56 7.61 11.92
CA ARG A 192 6.69 8.52 11.74
C ARG A 192 7.07 9.07 13.11
N HIS A 193 8.20 8.65 13.66
CA HIS A 193 8.69 9.08 14.97
C HIS A 193 10.18 9.43 14.85
#